data_AF-R9CA59-F1
#
_entry.id   AF-R9CA59-F1
#
_cell.length_a   1.000
_cell.length_b   1.000
_cell.length_c   1.000
_cell.angle_alpha   90.00
_cell.angle_beta   90.00
_cell.angle_gamma   90.00
#
_symmetry.space_group_name_H-M   'P 1'
#
loop_
_entity.id
_entity.type
_entity.pdbx_description
1 polymer ?
#
loop_
_entity_poly.entity_id
_entity_poly.type
_entity_poly.pdbx_seq_one_letter_code
_entity_poly.pdbx_strand_id
1 'polypeptide(L)'
;MQLSPRQEQIVKIVKEGQPVTSEALAEKLGVTRAALRADLAILTMIGMLDARPKVGYVYLGKAHNTRILENISKVLVGEIMSKPVTVTEETTVYDAIVFLFLNDVGTLFIESNGILVGAVSRKDFLKNAIGGTDIHKVPVGVIMTRMPNIICGYAEDSAYSLAKKL
;
A
#
# COMPACT_ATOMS: atom_id res chain seq x y z
N MET A 1 15.21 7.70 -2.29
CA MET A 1 14.67 8.83 -3.09
C MET A 1 15.72 9.94 -3.10
N GLN A 2 16.05 10.47 -4.27
CA GLN A 2 17.02 11.57 -4.39
C GLN A 2 16.27 12.90 -4.34
N LEU A 3 16.76 13.86 -3.54
CA LEU A 3 16.18 15.20 -3.47
C LEU A 3 16.52 15.98 -4.75
N SER A 4 15.65 16.90 -5.15
CA SER A 4 15.99 17.85 -6.19
C SER A 4 17.07 18.83 -5.71
N PRO A 5 17.86 19.44 -6.60
CA PRO A 5 18.87 20.44 -6.20
C PRO A 5 18.28 21.58 -5.36
N ARG A 6 17.05 22.01 -5.66
CA ARG A 6 16.33 23.03 -4.89
C ARG A 6 15.92 22.54 -3.51
N GLN A 7 15.47 21.28 -3.39
CA GLN A 7 15.13 20.66 -2.10
C GLN A 7 16.36 20.53 -1.19
N GLU A 8 17.51 20.16 -1.75
CA GLU A 8 18.77 20.12 -1.01
C GLU A 8 19.19 21.50 -0.49
N GLN A 9 19.04 22.53 -1.33
CA GLN A 9 19.30 23.92 -0.92
C GLN A 9 18.34 24.40 0.17
N ILE A 10 17.03 24.12 0.05
CA ILE A 10 16.04 24.45 1.09
C ILE A 10 16.46 23.80 2.42
N VAL A 11 16.79 22.51 2.41
CA VAL A 11 17.23 21.79 3.61
C VAL A 11 18.49 22.42 4.20
N LYS A 12 19.46 22.82 3.38
CA LYS A 12 20.68 23.50 3.84
C LYS A 12 20.37 24.83 4.53
N ILE A 13 19.53 25.67 3.93
CA ILE A 13 19.14 26.98 4.49
C ILE A 13 18.42 26.80 5.83
N VAL A 14 17.51 25.84 5.93
CA VAL A 14 16.78 25.59 7.19
C VAL A 14 17.73 25.01 8.25
N LYS A 15 18.66 24.12 7.90
CA LYS A 15 19.67 23.61 8.86
C LYS A 15 20.51 24.70 9.49
N GLU A 16 20.94 25.67 8.69
CA GLU A 16 21.85 26.73 9.11
C GLU A 16 21.14 27.84 9.90
N GLY A 17 19.81 28.00 9.73
CA GLY A 17 19.08 29.16 10.24
C GLY A 17 17.71 28.90 10.83
N GLN A 18 17.36 27.66 11.20
CA GLN A 18 16.05 27.32 11.75
C GLN A 18 15.69 28.11 13.02
N PRO A 19 14.41 28.50 13.19
CA PRO A 19 13.30 28.32 12.23
C PRO A 19 13.33 29.33 11.07
N VAL A 20 12.99 28.89 9.85
CA VAL A 20 12.96 29.76 8.65
C VAL A 20 11.57 29.79 8.01
N THR A 21 11.02 30.98 7.76
CA THR A 21 9.71 31.13 7.09
C THR A 21 9.77 30.81 5.61
N SER A 22 8.62 30.48 5.01
CA SER A 22 8.53 30.27 3.55
C SER A 22 8.90 31.51 2.73
N GLU A 23 8.66 32.69 3.29
CA GLU A 23 8.98 34.00 2.75
C GLU A 23 10.49 34.20 2.72
N ALA A 24 11.18 33.95 3.82
CA ALA A 24 12.64 34.07 3.90
C ALA A 24 13.36 33.02 3.02
N LEU A 25 12.79 31.81 2.89
CA LEU A 25 13.29 30.81 1.94
C LEU A 25 13.14 31.26 0.49
N ALA A 26 11.98 31.83 0.14
CA ALA A 26 11.70 32.35 -1.19
C ALA A 26 12.69 33.46 -1.59
N GLU A 27 12.94 34.39 -0.67
CA GLU A 27 13.90 35.48 -0.84
C GLU A 27 15.33 34.96 -1.07
N LYS A 28 15.81 34.07 -0.20
CA LYS A 28 17.17 33.49 -0.32
C LYS A 28 17.38 32.66 -1.60
N LEU A 29 16.31 32.05 -2.11
CA LEU A 29 16.35 31.20 -3.31
C LEU A 29 16.00 31.95 -4.60
N GLY A 30 15.62 33.24 -4.51
CA GLY A 30 15.24 34.05 -5.68
C GLY A 30 13.98 33.54 -6.39
N VAL A 31 13.04 32.92 -5.66
CA VAL A 31 11.79 32.37 -6.21
C VAL A 31 10.58 32.93 -5.47
N THR A 32 9.38 32.72 -6.01
CA THR A 32 8.15 33.10 -5.29
C THR A 32 7.83 32.09 -4.20
N ARG A 33 7.16 32.55 -3.14
CA ARG A 33 6.62 31.68 -2.08
C ARG A 33 5.72 30.57 -2.64
N ALA A 34 4.95 30.87 -3.70
CA ALA A 34 4.08 29.90 -4.36
C ALA A 34 4.87 28.77 -5.05
N ALA A 35 6.02 29.09 -5.65
CA ALA A 35 6.88 28.10 -6.32
C ALA A 35 7.52 27.10 -5.35
N LEU A 36 7.70 27.47 -4.07
CA LEU A 36 8.25 26.60 -3.03
C LEU A 36 7.24 25.60 -2.45
N ARG A 37 5.94 25.78 -2.69
CA ARG A 37 4.89 24.99 -2.01
C ARG A 37 5.07 23.49 -2.22
N ALA A 38 5.39 23.06 -3.44
CA ALA A 38 5.59 21.65 -3.75
C ALA A 38 6.82 21.06 -3.03
N ASP A 39 7.94 21.78 -3.01
CA ASP A 39 9.16 21.32 -2.34
C ASP A 39 8.99 21.25 -0.82
N LEU A 40 8.40 22.29 -0.22
CA LEU A 40 8.15 22.32 1.22
C LEU A 40 7.16 21.23 1.65
N ALA A 41 6.14 20.96 0.84
CA ALA A 41 5.20 19.86 1.10
C ALA A 41 5.92 18.50 1.07
N ILE A 42 6.75 18.25 0.05
CA ILE A 42 7.52 17.00 -0.06
C ILE A 42 8.49 16.86 1.12
N LEU A 43 9.26 17.90 1.44
CA LEU A 43 10.25 17.89 2.53
C LEU A 43 9.61 17.70 3.90
N THR A 44 8.41 18.22 4.10
CA THR A 44 7.61 18.00 5.33
C THR A 44 7.07 16.58 5.38
N MET A 45 6.50 16.08 4.27
CA MET A 45 5.94 14.73 4.16
C MET A 45 6.99 13.64 4.43
N ILE A 46 8.22 13.81 3.92
CA ILE A 46 9.31 12.84 4.18
C ILE A 46 9.95 13.00 5.56
N GLY A 47 9.47 13.94 6.38
CA GLY A 47 9.95 14.18 7.74
C GLY A 47 11.35 14.79 7.82
N MET A 48 11.79 15.49 6.76
CA MET A 48 13.03 16.27 6.81
C MET A 48 12.82 17.64 7.43
N LEU A 49 11.63 18.24 7.21
CA LEU A 49 11.21 19.50 7.79
C LEU A 49 9.94 19.32 8.64
N ASP A 50 9.80 20.14 9.67
CA ASP A 50 8.57 20.33 10.44
C ASP A 50 8.02 21.73 10.16
N ALA A 51 6.74 21.84 9.81
CA ALA A 51 6.09 23.11 9.53
C ALA A 51 5.38 23.62 10.79
N ARG A 52 5.90 24.70 11.39
CA ARG A 52 5.31 25.31 12.59
C ARG A 52 4.50 26.55 12.22
N PRO A 53 3.17 26.57 12.49
CA PRO A 53 2.33 27.73 12.21
C PRO A 53 2.91 29.01 12.82
N LYS A 54 2.97 30.08 12.03
CA LYS A 54 3.50 31.41 12.41
C LYS A 54 5.00 31.48 12.77
N VAL A 55 5.73 30.36 12.70
CA VAL A 55 7.16 30.31 13.05
C VAL A 55 8.03 29.96 11.84
N GLY A 56 7.57 29.03 11.00
CA GLY A 56 8.31 28.58 9.82
C GLY A 56 8.73 27.11 9.94
N TYR A 57 9.75 26.74 9.17
CA TYR A 57 10.21 25.37 9.05
C TYR A 57 11.41 25.11 9.95
N VAL A 58 11.42 23.92 10.57
CA VAL A 58 12.52 23.42 11.41
C VAL A 58 13.04 22.13 10.79
N TYR A 59 14.36 21.93 10.80
CA TYR A 59 14.98 20.70 10.34
C TYR A 59 14.87 19.60 11.40
N LEU A 60 14.29 18.46 11.02
CA LEU A 60 14.06 17.32 11.92
C LEU A 60 15.19 16.27 11.90
N GLY A 61 16.14 16.32 10.97
CA GLY A 61 17.21 15.32 10.86
C GLY A 61 17.20 14.54 9.55
N LYS A 62 18.15 13.59 9.39
CA LYS A 62 18.07 12.60 8.30
C LYS A 62 16.84 11.76 8.58
N ALA A 63 15.86 11.84 7.68
CA ALA A 63 14.62 11.12 7.72
C ALA A 63 14.83 9.66 8.16
N HIS A 64 14.50 9.36 9.42
CA HIS A 64 14.32 7.99 9.90
C HIS A 64 13.35 7.24 8.96
N ASN A 65 12.40 7.98 8.37
CA ASN A 65 11.48 7.50 7.35
C ASN A 65 12.15 7.05 6.04
N THR A 66 13.23 7.70 5.57
CA THR A 66 13.88 7.27 4.31
C THR A 66 14.55 5.91 4.47
N ARG A 67 15.14 5.63 5.63
CA ARG A 67 15.76 4.34 5.92
C ARG A 67 14.73 3.22 6.07
N ILE A 68 13.57 3.53 6.67
CA ILE A 68 12.42 2.61 6.75
C ILE A 68 11.87 2.33 5.35
N LEU A 69 11.65 3.36 4.52
CA LEU A 69 11.16 3.21 3.15
C LEU A 69 12.13 2.41 2.28
N GLU A 70 13.44 2.66 2.39
CA GLU A 70 14.47 1.89 1.70
C GLU A 70 14.47 0.43 2.14
N ASN A 71 14.30 0.16 3.43
CA ASN A 71 14.23 -1.21 3.93
C ASN A 71 12.97 -1.93 3.44
N ILE A 72 11.79 -1.30 3.51
CA ILE A 72 10.52 -1.86 3.02
C ILE A 72 10.58 -2.12 1.51
N SER A 73 11.22 -1.22 0.76
CA SER A 73 11.35 -1.37 -0.71
C SER A 73 12.23 -2.55 -1.13
N LYS A 74 13.07 -3.09 -0.23
CA LYS A 74 13.94 -4.23 -0.48
C LYS A 74 13.33 -5.57 -0.09
N VAL A 75 12.27 -5.57 0.72
CA VAL A 75 11.58 -6.81 1.11
C VAL A 75 10.90 -7.39 -0.13
N LEU A 76 11.27 -8.61 -0.47
CA LEU A 76 10.65 -9.34 -1.58
C LEU A 76 9.37 -10.03 -1.12
N VAL A 77 8.39 -10.12 -2.01
CA VAL A 77 7.14 -10.84 -1.73
C VAL A 77 7.42 -12.29 -1.32
N GLY A 78 8.38 -12.95 -1.98
CA GLY A 78 8.78 -14.31 -1.66
C GLY A 78 9.31 -14.52 -0.23
N GLU A 79 9.79 -13.46 0.44
CA GLU A 79 10.27 -13.52 1.83
C GLU A 79 9.15 -13.47 2.86
N ILE A 80 7.98 -12.94 2.47
CA ILE A 80 6.84 -12.69 3.36
C ILE A 80 5.58 -13.46 2.97
N MET A 81 5.60 -14.18 1.85
CA MET A 81 4.46 -14.97 1.38
C MET A 81 4.17 -16.14 2.33
N SER A 82 2.89 -16.34 2.63
CA SER A 82 2.39 -17.54 3.30
C SER A 82 1.74 -18.49 2.30
N LYS A 83 1.56 -19.75 2.69
CA LYS A 83 0.77 -20.68 1.89
C LYS A 83 -0.69 -20.17 1.81
N PRO A 84 -1.30 -20.12 0.61
CA PRO A 84 -2.69 -19.77 0.48
C PRO A 84 -3.59 -20.90 1.00
N VAL A 85 -4.77 -20.53 1.45
CA VAL A 85 -5.85 -21.48 1.75
C VAL A 85 -6.68 -21.65 0.48
N THR A 86 -6.68 -22.86 -0.08
CA THR A 86 -7.31 -23.16 -1.37
C THR A 86 -8.47 -24.15 -1.25
N VAL A 87 -9.44 -24.02 -2.17
CA VAL A 87 -10.55 -24.95 -2.39
C VAL A 87 -10.72 -25.18 -3.89
N THR A 88 -11.45 -26.23 -4.29
CA THR A 88 -11.76 -26.49 -5.71
C THR A 88 -13.03 -25.77 -6.15
N GLU A 89 -13.24 -25.63 -7.47
CA GLU A 89 -14.43 -24.96 -8.04
C GLU A 89 -15.75 -25.61 -7.62
N GLU A 90 -15.73 -26.92 -7.37
CA GLU A 90 -16.89 -27.75 -7.02
C GLU A 90 -17.27 -27.63 -5.54
N THR A 91 -16.39 -27.07 -4.71
CA THR A 91 -16.64 -26.91 -3.27
C THR A 91 -17.90 -26.08 -3.07
N THR A 92 -18.83 -26.54 -2.23
CA THR A 92 -20.09 -25.81 -2.01
C THR A 92 -19.82 -24.49 -1.28
N VAL A 93 -20.70 -23.51 -1.49
CA VAL A 93 -20.62 -22.22 -0.78
C VAL A 93 -20.61 -22.43 0.74
N TYR A 94 -21.44 -23.35 1.25
CA TYR A 94 -21.46 -23.68 2.68
C TYR A 94 -20.12 -24.24 3.17
N ASP A 95 -19.57 -25.26 2.50
CA ASP A 95 -18.31 -25.88 2.91
C ASP A 95 -17.15 -24.90 2.83
N ALA A 96 -17.15 -24.03 1.82
CA ALA A 96 -16.17 -22.98 1.67
C ALA A 96 -16.26 -21.94 2.81
N ILE A 97 -17.46 -21.57 3.26
CA ILE A 97 -17.62 -20.70 4.44
C ILE A 97 -17.05 -21.36 5.69
N VAL A 98 -17.35 -22.64 5.92
CA VAL A 98 -16.79 -23.40 7.05
C VAL A 98 -15.26 -23.43 6.96
N PHE A 99 -14.71 -23.74 5.78
CA PHE A 99 -13.27 -23.80 5.56
C PHE A 99 -12.58 -22.46 5.78
N LEU A 100 -13.22 -21.36 5.35
CA LEU A 100 -12.75 -19.99 5.58
C LEU A 100 -12.61 -19.69 7.08
N PHE A 101 -13.60 -20.07 7.90
CA PHE A 101 -13.57 -19.86 9.35
C PHE A 101 -12.60 -20.80 10.07
N LEU A 102 -12.51 -22.06 9.66
CA LEU A 102 -11.57 -23.02 10.25
C LEU A 102 -10.11 -22.60 10.06
N ASN A 103 -9.80 -21.95 8.93
CA ASN A 103 -8.46 -21.45 8.64
C ASN A 103 -8.24 -19.99 9.06
N ASP A 104 -9.25 -19.32 9.64
CA ASP A 104 -9.20 -17.91 10.05
C ASP A 104 -8.70 -16.95 8.94
N VAL A 105 -9.27 -17.06 7.73
CA VAL A 105 -8.90 -16.23 6.57
C VAL A 105 -10.05 -15.37 6.07
N GLY A 106 -9.73 -14.28 5.38
CA GLY A 106 -10.73 -13.36 4.79
C GLY A 106 -11.17 -13.70 3.36
N THR A 107 -10.38 -14.51 2.68
CA THR A 107 -10.50 -14.85 1.25
C THR A 107 -10.02 -16.28 1.04
N LEU A 108 -10.77 -17.04 0.25
CA LEU A 108 -10.32 -18.33 -0.26
C LEU A 108 -9.89 -18.19 -1.71
N PHE A 109 -8.80 -18.87 -2.06
CA PHE A 109 -8.34 -18.98 -3.44
C PHE A 109 -8.89 -20.27 -4.06
N ILE A 110 -9.36 -20.20 -5.30
CA ILE A 110 -9.90 -21.35 -6.00
C ILE A 110 -8.82 -21.88 -6.94
N GLU A 111 -8.55 -23.18 -6.82
CA GLU A 111 -7.52 -23.88 -7.57
C GLU A 111 -8.13 -24.97 -8.45
N SER A 112 -7.57 -25.13 -9.64
CA SER A 112 -7.81 -26.27 -10.52
C SER A 112 -6.47 -26.82 -11.00
N ASN A 113 -6.17 -28.08 -10.69
CA ASN A 113 -4.92 -28.77 -11.09
C ASN A 113 -3.62 -28.00 -10.75
N GLY A 114 -3.49 -27.42 -9.56
CA GLY A 114 -2.30 -26.64 -9.20
C GLY A 114 -2.32 -25.18 -9.67
N ILE A 115 -3.37 -24.75 -10.38
CA ILE A 115 -3.45 -23.43 -11.01
C ILE A 115 -4.53 -22.59 -10.34
N LEU A 116 -4.20 -21.34 -10.01
CA LEU A 116 -5.16 -20.36 -9.52
C LEU A 116 -6.17 -20.01 -10.63
N VAL A 117 -7.45 -20.27 -10.38
CA VAL A 117 -8.54 -19.98 -11.33
C VAL A 117 -9.51 -18.92 -10.83
N GLY A 118 -9.54 -18.68 -9.51
CA GLY A 118 -10.44 -17.70 -8.92
C GLY A 118 -10.11 -17.30 -7.49
N ALA A 119 -10.87 -16.33 -6.96
CA ALA A 119 -10.86 -15.97 -5.54
C ALA A 119 -12.28 -15.64 -5.07
N VAL A 120 -12.60 -15.95 -3.81
CA VAL A 120 -13.89 -15.63 -3.19
C VAL A 120 -13.66 -15.04 -1.80
N SER A 121 -14.27 -13.89 -1.55
CA SER A 121 -14.12 -13.15 -0.29
C SER A 121 -15.35 -13.31 0.61
N ARG A 122 -15.22 -12.96 1.89
CA ARG A 122 -16.37 -12.85 2.82
C ARG A 122 -17.54 -12.03 2.27
N LYS A 123 -17.27 -10.99 1.48
CA LYS A 123 -18.30 -10.17 0.82
C LYS A 123 -19.11 -10.98 -0.19
N ASP A 124 -18.46 -11.86 -0.95
CA ASP A 124 -19.11 -12.63 -2.01
C ASP A 124 -19.96 -13.76 -1.41
N PHE A 125 -19.49 -14.37 -0.31
CA PHE A 125 -20.29 -15.29 0.50
C PHE A 125 -21.53 -14.61 1.08
N LEU A 126 -21.37 -13.41 1.66
CA LEU A 126 -22.48 -12.67 2.24
C LEU A 126 -23.56 -12.33 1.20
N LYS A 127 -23.16 -11.91 -0.01
CA LYS A 127 -24.09 -11.64 -1.11
C LYS A 127 -24.95 -12.86 -1.47
N ASN A 128 -24.35 -14.04 -1.51
CA ASN A 128 -25.06 -15.27 -1.88
C ASN A 128 -25.93 -15.81 -0.74
N ALA A 129 -25.46 -15.72 0.51
CA ALA A 129 -26.23 -16.14 1.68
C ALA A 129 -27.50 -15.30 1.86
N ILE A 130 -27.45 -13.98 1.60
CA ILE A 130 -28.62 -13.10 1.70
C ILE A 130 -29.53 -13.22 0.47
N GLY A 131 -28.98 -13.54 -0.70
CA GLY A 131 -29.69 -13.60 -1.97
C GLY A 131 -30.68 -14.76 -2.14
N GLY A 132 -31.00 -15.51 -1.08
CA GLY A 132 -31.97 -16.62 -1.11
C GLY A 132 -31.49 -17.86 -1.87
N THR A 133 -30.19 -17.93 -2.18
CA THR A 133 -29.59 -19.07 -2.89
C THR A 133 -29.33 -20.21 -1.91
N ASP A 134 -29.59 -21.45 -2.34
CA ASP A 134 -29.29 -22.64 -1.52
C ASP A 134 -27.77 -22.88 -1.48
N ILE A 135 -27.13 -22.35 -0.44
CA ILE A 135 -25.68 -22.39 -0.23
C ILE A 135 -25.10 -23.81 -0.11
N HIS A 136 -25.93 -24.81 0.15
CA HIS A 136 -25.50 -26.21 0.23
C HIS A 136 -25.39 -26.87 -1.14
N LYS A 137 -25.90 -26.24 -2.20
CA LYS A 137 -25.88 -26.80 -3.55
C LYS A 137 -25.05 -25.99 -4.53
N VAL A 138 -24.86 -24.70 -4.28
CA VAL A 138 -24.12 -23.83 -5.20
C VAL A 138 -22.61 -24.02 -5.02
N PRO A 139 -21.86 -24.34 -6.09
CA PRO A 139 -20.41 -24.38 -6.06
C PRO A 139 -19.78 -22.99 -6.01
N VAL A 140 -18.61 -22.86 -5.38
CA VAL A 140 -17.86 -21.60 -5.32
C VAL A 140 -17.45 -21.08 -6.69
N GLY A 141 -17.25 -21.96 -7.68
CA GLY A 141 -16.96 -21.58 -9.06
C GLY A 141 -18.02 -20.70 -9.72
N VAL A 142 -19.25 -20.69 -9.19
CA VAL A 142 -20.36 -19.83 -9.65
C VAL A 142 -20.23 -18.40 -9.13
N ILE A 143 -19.66 -18.23 -7.93
CA ILE A 143 -19.68 -16.95 -7.20
C ILE A 143 -18.30 -16.27 -7.11
N MET A 144 -17.24 -16.97 -7.50
CA MET A 144 -15.87 -16.47 -7.45
C MET A 144 -15.62 -15.33 -8.43
N THR A 145 -14.66 -14.47 -8.09
CA THR A 145 -14.00 -13.62 -9.08
C THR A 145 -13.09 -14.49 -9.92
N ARG A 146 -13.38 -14.62 -11.21
CA ARG A 146 -12.63 -15.46 -12.15
C ARG A 146 -11.40 -14.75 -12.69
N MET A 147 -10.34 -15.52 -12.96
CA MET A 147 -9.28 -15.07 -13.86
C MET A 147 -9.87 -14.63 -15.22
N PRO A 148 -9.30 -13.59 -15.87
CA PRO A 148 -8.10 -12.84 -15.51
C PRO A 148 -8.37 -11.60 -14.63
N ASN A 149 -9.53 -11.48 -13.97
CA ASN A 149 -9.90 -10.29 -13.20
C ASN A 149 -9.24 -10.20 -11.81
N ILE A 150 -8.30 -11.09 -11.52
CA ILE A 150 -7.53 -11.09 -10.28
C ILE A 150 -6.18 -10.42 -10.56
N ILE A 151 -5.85 -9.44 -9.72
CA ILE A 151 -4.55 -8.79 -9.76
C ILE A 151 -3.56 -9.69 -9.01
N CYS A 152 -2.50 -10.09 -9.70
CA CYS A 152 -1.45 -10.97 -9.16
C CYS A 152 -0.10 -10.25 -9.02
N GLY A 153 0.76 -10.85 -8.20
CA GLY A 153 2.18 -10.51 -8.04
C GLY A 153 3.05 -11.75 -8.15
N TYR A 154 4.36 -11.52 -8.22
CA TYR A 154 5.37 -12.56 -8.30
C TYR A 154 6.31 -12.52 -7.09
N ALA A 155 7.04 -13.61 -6.82
CA ALA A 155 7.90 -13.72 -5.65
C ALA A 155 9.05 -12.70 -5.66
N GLU A 156 9.50 -12.32 -6.86
CA GLU A 156 10.52 -11.33 -7.15
C GLU A 156 10.03 -9.88 -7.08
N ASP A 157 8.72 -9.63 -6.98
CA ASP A 157 8.19 -8.29 -6.76
C ASP A 157 8.61 -7.79 -5.37
N SER A 158 8.84 -6.47 -5.25
CA SER A 158 8.96 -5.85 -3.93
C SER A 158 7.58 -5.79 -3.24
N ALA A 159 7.55 -5.99 -1.92
CA ALA A 159 6.33 -5.83 -1.14
C ALA A 159 5.70 -4.44 -1.35
N TYR A 160 6.53 -3.40 -1.48
CA TYR A 160 6.11 -2.04 -1.76
C TYR A 160 5.40 -1.87 -3.12
N SER A 161 5.95 -2.44 -4.20
CA SER A 161 5.33 -2.37 -5.53
C SER A 161 3.98 -3.07 -5.57
N LEU A 162 3.84 -4.17 -4.82
CA LEU A 162 2.59 -4.91 -4.77
C LEU A 162 1.52 -4.19 -3.93
N ALA A 163 1.91 -3.60 -2.80
CA ALA A 163 1.02 -2.82 -1.95
C ALA A 163 0.38 -1.63 -2.69
N LYS A 164 1.07 -1.06 -3.68
CA LYS A 164 0.52 0.01 -4.54
C LYS A 164 -0.58 -0.44 -5.50
N LYS A 165 -0.74 -1.74 -5.73
CA LYS A 165 -1.78 -2.30 -6.60
C LYS A 165 -3.11 -2.53 -5.86
N LEU A 166 -3.11 -2.47 -4.52
CA LEU A 166 -4.28 -2.60 -3.64
C LEU A 166 -5.02 -1.27 -3.53
#